data_AF-A0A8B3LCE6-F1
#
_entry.id   AF-A0A8B3LCE6-F1
#
_cell.length_a   1.000
_cell.length_b   1.000
_cell.length_c   1.000
_cell.angle_alpha   90.00
_cell.angle_beta   90.00
_cell.angle_gamma   90.00
#
_symmetry.space_group_name_H-M   'P 1'
#
loop_
_entity.id
_entity.type
_entity.pdbx_description
1 polymer ?
#
loop_
_entity_poly.entity_id
_entity_poly.type
_entity_poly.pdbx_seq_one_letter_code
_entity_poly.pdbx_strand_id
1 'polypeptide(L)'
;MPFSAWEPDKAELNGQTTGDISNVLCSVNSYIPFPDFAALTSALSAKPLGYFQARSLSGQVSTFAGTATKLWKLDNTTLTWEDVSKSATTYAANDDAQWCFEQFGEYVVAVNINDNPQVYHLGVSTDFDNLAGSPPKAAFVKAWGDFLCLMQLATDASAVHWSALNDITGWTIGTDNSDTQSFPEGGAVQGSSRATNPLIFMERAIYLGTFVPGSSIIFSFVKIHDKRGAKSPYSIASRGENTFFADEGSFFQIAADGSIADIGFEKVSRTIFGQLASSDIGSMVGAIDPFYSRAYWTMDIGGTGSFNTILTYDWLLQRWSKASQVNYGIFPAATAGYTLEGLDAVSSSLDALPYSLDSKVWQGGAPVLAAFNSSFQMGFFNGQPKEAVITTQEQGDITGGVTLITSVYPVVDNDNCTIAIGSRFKRGEAVSYTGEITGTSATGRFDKLNSARFQRVRVTIPAGEDWTQAQGVDIAAQPAGRR
;
A
#
# COMPACT_ATOMS: atom_id res chain seq x y z
N MET A 1 -29.05 -11.83 0.39
CA MET A 1 -27.95 -11.66 -0.59
C MET A 1 -26.67 -11.28 0.15
N PRO A 2 -25.64 -12.15 0.15
CA PRO A 2 -24.39 -11.88 0.84
C PRO A 2 -23.49 -10.90 0.08
N PHE A 3 -22.60 -10.21 0.80
CA PHE A 3 -21.47 -9.48 0.24
C PHE A 3 -20.28 -10.43 0.03
N SER A 4 -20.16 -10.96 -1.18
CA SER A 4 -19.05 -11.78 -1.65
C SER A 4 -17.78 -10.99 -1.98
N ALA A 5 -16.77 -11.65 -2.55
CA ALA A 5 -15.56 -11.02 -3.07
C ALA A 5 -15.87 -9.91 -4.09
N TRP A 6 -15.08 -8.83 -4.03
CA TRP A 6 -15.09 -7.78 -5.02
C TRP A 6 -14.13 -8.15 -6.15
N GLU A 7 -14.72 -8.41 -7.31
CA GLU A 7 -14.03 -8.83 -8.53
C GLU A 7 -14.64 -8.06 -9.71
N PRO A 8 -14.37 -6.75 -9.82
CA PRO A 8 -15.00 -5.87 -10.82
C PRO A 8 -14.71 -6.27 -12.27
N ASP A 9 -13.69 -7.10 -12.51
CA ASP A 9 -13.40 -7.64 -13.83
C ASP A 9 -14.39 -8.75 -14.23
N LYS A 10 -15.16 -9.33 -13.31
CA LYS A 10 -16.16 -10.34 -13.66
C LYS A 10 -17.47 -9.70 -14.10
N ALA A 11 -18.24 -10.44 -14.88
CA ALA A 11 -19.58 -10.00 -15.27
C ALA A 11 -20.50 -9.87 -14.03
N GLU A 12 -21.10 -8.69 -13.87
CA GLU A 12 -21.90 -8.33 -12.68
C GLU A 12 -23.29 -9.00 -12.65
N LEU A 13 -23.93 -9.17 -13.82
CA LEU A 13 -25.33 -9.60 -13.91
C LEU A 13 -25.52 -11.05 -13.46
N ASN A 14 -26.35 -11.24 -12.43
CA ASN A 14 -26.62 -12.55 -11.83
C ASN A 14 -25.34 -13.30 -11.42
N GLY A 15 -24.27 -12.56 -11.15
CA GLY A 15 -23.00 -13.09 -10.68
C GLY A 15 -23.08 -13.58 -9.24
N GLN A 16 -21.92 -13.92 -8.70
CA GLN A 16 -21.73 -14.23 -7.27
C GLN A 16 -20.80 -13.24 -6.58
N THR A 17 -20.43 -12.16 -7.25
CA THR A 17 -19.44 -11.17 -6.79
C THR A 17 -20.13 -9.91 -6.36
N THR A 18 -19.64 -9.29 -5.29
CA THR A 18 -20.15 -7.97 -4.86
C THR A 18 -19.95 -6.96 -5.98
N GLY A 19 -20.87 -6.01 -6.09
CA GLY A 19 -20.72 -4.85 -6.97
C GLY A 19 -19.64 -3.90 -6.46
N ASP A 20 -19.76 -2.61 -6.74
CA ASP A 20 -18.74 -1.66 -6.30
C ASP A 20 -18.67 -1.54 -4.76
N ILE A 21 -17.44 -1.39 -4.24
CA ILE A 21 -17.14 -1.22 -2.82
C ILE A 21 -16.25 -0.01 -2.62
N SER A 22 -16.27 0.64 -1.46
CA SER A 22 -15.35 1.72 -1.11
C SER A 22 -15.13 1.76 0.40
N ASN A 23 -13.90 2.08 0.80
CA ASN A 23 -13.48 2.30 2.19
C ASN A 23 -13.76 1.10 3.12
N VAL A 24 -13.46 -0.10 2.63
CA VAL A 24 -13.63 -1.34 3.39
C VAL A 24 -12.41 -2.25 3.28
N LEU A 25 -12.24 -3.11 4.28
CA LEU A 25 -11.26 -4.19 4.32
C LEU A 25 -11.98 -5.54 4.28
N CYS A 26 -11.31 -6.56 3.73
CA CYS A 26 -11.87 -7.91 3.66
C CYS A 26 -11.84 -8.62 5.01
N SER A 27 -12.88 -9.41 5.28
CA SER A 27 -12.96 -10.41 6.34
C SER A 27 -13.65 -11.68 5.82
N VAL A 28 -13.68 -12.75 6.62
CA VAL A 28 -14.35 -14.00 6.25
C VAL A 28 -15.86 -13.75 6.14
N ASN A 29 -16.43 -13.97 4.96
CA ASN A 29 -17.87 -13.78 4.66
C ASN A 29 -18.42 -12.37 4.92
N SER A 30 -17.57 -11.36 4.99
CA SER A 30 -17.97 -9.99 5.29
C SER A 30 -16.92 -8.97 4.80
N TYR A 31 -17.28 -7.70 4.97
CA TYR A 31 -16.36 -6.57 4.97
C TYR A 31 -16.29 -5.97 6.38
N ILE A 32 -15.20 -5.26 6.67
CA ILE A 32 -14.96 -4.52 7.92
C ILE A 32 -14.54 -3.08 7.56
N PRO A 33 -14.65 -2.10 8.47
CA PRO A 33 -14.32 -0.72 8.16
C PRO A 33 -12.85 -0.54 7.78
N PHE A 34 -12.61 0.35 6.82
CA PHE A 34 -11.29 0.93 6.62
C PHE A 34 -11.14 2.15 7.54
N PRO A 35 -10.15 2.18 8.46
CA PRO A 35 -9.97 3.32 9.36
C PRO A 35 -9.56 4.59 8.60
N ASP A 36 -10.03 5.75 9.05
CA ASP A 36 -9.63 7.01 8.43
C ASP A 36 -8.20 7.39 8.75
N PHE A 37 -7.62 8.22 7.89
CA PHE A 37 -6.30 8.78 8.10
C PHE A 37 -6.35 9.84 9.19
N ALA A 38 -5.54 9.69 10.23
CA ALA A 38 -5.34 10.70 11.26
C ALA A 38 -3.87 11.13 11.27
N ALA A 39 -3.66 12.43 11.00
CA ALA A 39 -2.35 13.07 10.97
C ALA A 39 -1.72 13.06 12.37
N LEU A 40 -0.44 12.74 12.44
CA LEU A 40 0.35 12.75 13.68
C LEU A 40 1.33 13.93 13.72
N THR A 41 2.04 14.18 12.62
CA THR A 41 3.18 15.10 12.62
C THR A 41 2.81 16.51 12.15
N SER A 42 3.69 17.46 12.41
CA SER A 42 3.71 18.70 11.64
C SER A 42 4.00 18.43 10.16
N ALA A 43 3.67 19.39 9.30
CA ALA A 43 3.91 19.27 7.87
C ALA A 43 5.41 19.30 7.56
N LEU A 44 5.84 18.41 6.67
CA LEU A 44 7.15 18.51 6.04
C LEU A 44 7.20 19.77 5.16
N SER A 45 8.38 20.40 5.05
CA SER A 45 8.55 21.66 4.31
C SER A 45 8.34 21.52 2.79
N ALA A 46 8.40 20.30 2.25
CA ALA A 46 8.20 20.00 0.84
C ALA A 46 7.65 18.58 0.66
N LYS A 47 7.28 18.25 -0.59
CA LYS A 47 6.79 16.92 -0.97
C LYS A 47 7.75 15.82 -0.50
N PRO A 48 7.29 14.80 0.23
CA PRO A 48 8.10 13.64 0.56
C PRO A 48 8.33 12.80 -0.70
N LEU A 49 9.59 12.46 -0.96
CA LEU A 49 10.06 11.65 -2.08
C LEU A 49 10.71 10.36 -1.58
N GLY A 50 10.27 9.84 -0.44
CA GLY A 50 10.80 8.63 0.17
C GLY A 50 10.82 8.76 1.69
N TYR A 51 10.57 7.64 2.35
CA TYR A 51 10.31 7.59 3.78
C TYR A 51 10.63 6.21 4.32
N PHE A 52 11.05 6.16 5.57
CA PHE A 52 11.50 4.94 6.20
C PHE A 52 11.43 5.06 7.70
N GLN A 53 11.21 3.92 8.36
CA GLN A 53 11.33 3.85 9.80
C GLN A 53 12.33 2.78 10.18
N ALA A 54 13.32 3.21 10.96
CA ALA A 54 14.34 2.35 11.53
C ALA A 54 14.05 2.03 12.99
N ARG A 55 14.51 0.88 13.45
CA ARG A 55 14.48 0.49 14.86
C ARG A 55 15.87 0.10 15.33
N SER A 56 16.43 0.83 16.29
CA SER A 56 17.75 0.53 16.86
C SER A 56 17.73 -0.75 17.69
N LEU A 57 18.92 -1.28 18.03
CA LEU A 57 19.06 -2.42 18.94
C LEU A 57 18.56 -2.11 20.36
N SER A 58 18.61 -0.84 20.77
CA SER A 58 18.02 -0.36 22.03
C SER A 58 16.48 -0.26 21.99
N GLY A 59 15.86 -0.56 20.85
CA GLY A 59 14.41 -0.51 20.65
C GLY A 59 13.85 0.87 20.32
N GLN A 60 14.71 1.90 20.20
CA GLN A 60 14.31 3.24 19.80
C GLN A 60 13.90 3.27 18.33
N VAL A 61 12.81 3.97 18.04
CA VAL A 61 12.26 4.11 16.69
C VAL A 61 12.67 5.48 16.13
N SER A 62 13.22 5.51 14.92
CA SER A 62 13.57 6.74 14.21
C SER A 62 12.91 6.75 12.84
N THR A 63 12.11 7.77 12.57
CA THR A 63 11.43 7.94 11.27
C THR A 63 12.17 8.99 10.45
N PHE A 64 12.45 8.65 9.20
CA PHE A 64 13.15 9.49 8.24
C PHE A 64 12.26 9.77 7.02
N ALA A 65 12.41 10.95 6.44
CA ALA A 65 11.79 11.34 5.20
C ALA A 65 12.78 12.14 4.34
N GLY A 66 12.79 11.90 3.04
CA GLY A 66 13.57 12.68 2.09
C GLY A 66 12.68 13.60 1.26
N THR A 67 13.10 14.85 1.08
CA THR A 67 12.54 15.77 0.08
C THR A 67 13.53 15.93 -1.08
N ALA A 68 13.18 16.77 -2.06
CA ALA A 68 14.05 17.01 -3.22
C ALA A 68 15.46 17.48 -2.81
N THR A 69 15.56 18.28 -1.74
CA THR A 69 16.81 18.96 -1.37
C THR A 69 17.36 18.59 0.00
N LYS A 70 16.59 17.89 0.85
CA LYS A 70 16.89 17.67 2.27
C LYS A 70 16.47 16.28 2.76
N LEU A 71 17.16 15.78 3.78
CA LEU A 71 16.80 14.61 4.56
C LEU A 71 16.36 15.06 5.96
N TRP A 72 15.25 14.49 6.42
CA TRP A 72 14.59 14.88 7.66
C TRP A 72 14.46 13.69 8.60
N LYS A 73 14.54 13.96 9.89
CA LYS A 73 14.24 13.00 10.96
C LYS A 73 13.11 13.56 11.80
N LEU A 74 12.15 12.70 12.15
CA LEU A 74 11.07 13.08 13.05
C LEU A 74 11.58 13.14 14.49
N ASP A 75 11.37 14.26 15.16
CA ASP A 75 11.45 14.34 16.62
C ASP A 75 10.19 13.71 17.22
N ASN A 76 10.35 12.56 17.88
CA ASN A 76 9.24 11.82 18.47
C ASN A 76 8.60 12.52 19.68
N THR A 77 9.20 13.59 20.21
CA THR A 77 8.68 14.38 21.33
C THR A 77 7.81 15.52 20.83
N THR A 78 8.35 16.35 19.94
CA THR A 78 7.63 17.53 19.41
C THR A 78 6.78 17.23 18.18
N LEU A 79 6.96 16.05 17.57
CA LEU A 79 6.32 15.63 16.32
C LEU A 79 6.61 16.58 15.15
N THR A 80 7.78 17.22 15.21
CA THR A 80 8.30 18.10 14.15
C THR A 80 9.47 17.45 13.40
N TRP A 81 9.73 17.93 12.19
CA TRP A 81 10.79 17.42 11.34
C TRP A 81 12.07 18.24 11.50
N GLU A 82 13.15 17.58 11.87
CA GLU A 82 14.49 18.15 11.98
C GLU A 82 15.29 17.87 10.70
N ASP A 83 15.95 18.90 10.16
CA ASP A 83 16.88 18.73 9.03
C ASP A 83 18.13 18.02 9.55
N VAL A 84 18.35 16.80 9.08
CA VAL A 84 19.52 15.97 9.39
C VAL A 84 20.36 15.75 8.14
N SER A 85 20.24 16.63 7.14
CA SER A 85 21.04 16.55 5.92
C SER A 85 22.51 16.74 6.23
N LYS A 86 23.37 16.13 5.40
CA LYS A 86 24.80 16.42 5.42
C LYS A 86 25.04 17.92 5.35
N SER A 87 25.88 18.43 6.24
CA SER A 87 26.17 19.87 6.33
C SER A 87 26.60 20.46 4.99
N ALA A 88 26.10 21.67 4.70
CA ALA A 88 26.32 22.41 3.45
C ALA A 88 26.03 21.62 2.16
N THR A 89 25.11 20.65 2.21
CA THR A 89 24.69 19.83 1.06
C THR A 89 23.25 20.15 0.67
N THR A 90 23.00 20.17 -0.64
CA THR A 90 21.67 20.22 -1.26
C THR A 90 21.57 19.02 -2.17
N TYR A 91 20.59 18.17 -1.92
CA TYR A 91 20.33 16.97 -2.72
C TYR A 91 19.55 17.30 -4.00
N ALA A 92 19.45 16.32 -4.90
CA ALA A 92 18.81 16.43 -6.21
C ALA A 92 17.76 15.32 -6.46
N ALA A 93 17.09 14.83 -5.41
CA ALA A 93 16.00 13.87 -5.56
C ALA A 93 14.80 14.50 -6.29
N ASN A 94 14.04 13.69 -7.03
CA ASN A 94 12.85 14.12 -7.76
C ASN A 94 11.86 12.95 -7.94
N ASP A 95 10.76 13.16 -8.66
CA ASP A 95 9.71 12.16 -8.82
C ASP A 95 10.17 10.87 -9.54
N ASP A 96 11.17 10.97 -10.43
CA ASP A 96 11.78 9.83 -11.14
C ASP A 96 12.97 9.21 -10.36
N ALA A 97 13.58 10.00 -9.47
CA ALA A 97 14.75 9.66 -8.66
C ALA A 97 14.46 9.86 -7.18
N GLN A 98 13.48 9.11 -6.68
CA GLN A 98 13.06 9.16 -5.28
C GLN A 98 14.12 8.53 -4.36
N TRP A 99 14.02 8.83 -3.07
CA TRP A 99 14.85 8.25 -2.03
C TRP A 99 14.43 6.81 -1.74
N CYS A 100 15.40 5.91 -1.76
CA CYS A 100 15.29 4.57 -1.22
C CYS A 100 16.12 4.48 0.06
N PHE A 101 15.54 3.91 1.11
CA PHE A 101 16.20 3.72 2.40
C PHE A 101 16.27 2.24 2.74
N GLU A 102 17.33 1.87 3.46
CA GLU A 102 17.48 0.55 4.05
C GLU A 102 18.24 0.64 5.37
N GLN A 103 17.83 -0.17 6.35
CA GLN A 103 18.57 -0.35 7.59
C GLN A 103 19.50 -1.56 7.51
N PHE A 104 20.78 -1.34 7.81
CA PHE A 104 21.81 -2.37 7.96
C PHE A 104 22.42 -2.26 9.37
N GLY A 105 22.03 -3.17 10.28
CA GLY A 105 22.40 -3.06 11.69
C GLY A 105 21.90 -1.76 12.32
N GLU A 106 22.79 -0.96 12.91
CA GLU A 106 22.47 0.37 13.47
C GLU A 106 22.63 1.51 12.46
N TYR A 107 22.94 1.20 11.19
CA TYR A 107 23.07 2.20 10.13
C TYR A 107 21.82 2.27 9.27
N VAL A 108 21.38 3.48 8.96
CA VAL A 108 20.38 3.77 7.93
C VAL A 108 21.09 4.32 6.72
N VAL A 109 20.95 3.66 5.58
CA VAL A 109 21.50 4.12 4.31
C VAL A 109 20.38 4.70 3.47
N ALA A 110 20.61 5.88 2.92
CA ALA A 110 19.68 6.59 2.04
C ALA A 110 20.35 6.81 0.68
N VAL A 111 19.69 6.38 -0.39
CA VAL A 111 20.19 6.55 -1.76
C VAL A 111 19.13 7.21 -2.62
N ASN A 112 19.60 8.03 -3.55
CA ASN A 112 18.87 8.38 -4.76
C ASN A 112 19.90 8.37 -5.90
N ILE A 113 19.47 8.14 -7.14
CA ILE A 113 20.42 7.94 -8.25
C ILE A 113 21.24 9.20 -8.59
N ASN A 114 20.80 10.39 -8.15
CA ASN A 114 21.44 11.67 -8.47
C ASN A 114 22.54 12.04 -7.48
N ASP A 115 22.43 11.62 -6.22
CA ASP A 115 23.34 11.95 -5.13
C ASP A 115 24.22 10.76 -4.73
N ASN A 116 25.30 11.05 -3.98
CA ASN A 116 26.09 9.98 -3.39
C ASN A 116 25.28 9.29 -2.27
N PRO A 117 25.40 7.96 -2.10
CA PRO A 117 24.79 7.26 -0.96
C PRO A 117 25.13 7.93 0.37
N GLN A 118 24.10 8.16 1.20
CA GLN A 118 24.22 8.77 2.53
C GLN A 118 24.05 7.71 3.61
N VAL A 119 24.65 7.92 4.79
CA VAL A 119 24.56 7.04 5.95
C VAL A 119 24.29 7.83 7.23
N TYR A 120 23.47 7.25 8.12
CA TYR A 120 23.18 7.76 9.46
C TYR A 120 23.32 6.65 10.48
N HIS A 121 24.12 6.85 11.53
CA HIS A 121 24.28 5.90 12.62
C HIS A 121 23.28 6.20 13.74
N LEU A 122 22.33 5.29 13.95
CA LEU A 122 21.29 5.43 14.96
C LEU A 122 21.90 5.58 16.37
N GLY A 123 21.49 6.63 17.08
CA GLY A 123 21.97 6.91 18.44
C GLY A 123 23.34 7.58 18.54
N VAL A 124 24.03 7.81 17.41
CA VAL A 124 25.36 8.44 17.36
C VAL A 124 25.38 9.67 16.46
N SER A 125 24.89 9.55 15.22
CA SER A 125 24.88 10.64 14.25
C SER A 125 23.89 11.74 14.65
N THR A 126 24.26 12.99 14.37
CA THR A 126 23.32 14.12 14.36
C THR A 126 22.76 14.34 12.96
N ASP A 127 23.65 14.29 11.95
CA ASP A 127 23.34 14.46 10.53
C ASP A 127 23.75 13.21 9.74
N PHE A 128 23.19 13.05 8.54
CA PHE A 128 23.69 12.13 7.52
C PHE A 128 25.08 12.58 7.05
N ASP A 129 25.89 11.62 6.60
CA ASP A 129 27.13 11.88 5.87
C ASP A 129 27.23 10.96 4.65
N ASN A 130 28.17 11.23 3.75
CA ASN A 130 28.46 10.35 2.63
C ASN A 130 28.89 8.97 3.15
N LEU A 131 28.32 7.91 2.57
CA LEU A 131 28.77 6.55 2.84
C LEU A 131 30.22 6.40 2.33
N ALA A 132 31.10 5.95 3.23
CA ALA A 132 32.52 5.77 2.95
C ALA A 132 32.78 4.64 1.94
N GLY A 133 33.98 4.61 1.37
CA GLY A 133 34.39 3.58 0.40
C GLY A 133 34.05 3.86 -1.06
N SER A 134 33.50 5.04 -1.35
CA SER A 134 33.11 5.46 -2.70
C SER A 134 32.13 4.49 -3.41
N PRO A 135 31.01 4.12 -2.76
CA PRO A 135 29.95 3.37 -3.42
C PRO A 135 29.44 4.09 -4.68
N PRO A 136 29.00 3.35 -5.71
CA PRO A 136 28.33 3.95 -6.87
C PRO A 136 27.01 4.61 -6.45
N LYS A 137 26.59 5.61 -7.23
CA LYS A 137 25.22 6.15 -7.12
C LYS A 137 24.21 5.14 -7.64
N ALA A 138 23.06 5.02 -6.98
CA ALA A 138 22.07 4.00 -7.27
C ALA A 138 20.66 4.48 -6.91
N ALA A 139 19.64 3.97 -7.60
CA ALA A 139 18.24 4.32 -7.30
C ALA A 139 17.71 3.55 -6.08
N PHE A 140 18.16 2.31 -5.86
CA PHE A 140 17.64 1.45 -4.80
C PHE A 140 18.74 0.84 -3.95
N VAL A 141 18.41 0.62 -2.68
CA VAL A 141 19.26 -0.05 -1.70
C VAL A 141 18.46 -1.11 -0.96
N LYS A 142 19.04 -2.31 -0.77
CA LYS A 142 18.49 -3.40 0.04
C LYS A 142 19.60 -4.15 0.78
N ALA A 143 19.25 -4.71 1.93
CA ALA A 143 20.12 -5.62 2.66
C ALA A 143 19.85 -7.06 2.19
N TRP A 144 20.90 -7.74 1.72
CA TRP A 144 20.88 -9.15 1.33
C TRP A 144 21.67 -9.97 2.35
N GLY A 145 21.03 -10.25 3.49
CA GLY A 145 21.74 -10.79 4.65
C GLY A 145 22.80 -9.79 5.13
N ASP A 146 24.07 -10.20 5.05
CA ASP A 146 25.22 -9.42 5.53
C ASP A 146 25.81 -8.51 4.43
N PHE A 147 25.14 -8.33 3.31
CA PHE A 147 25.57 -7.45 2.23
C PHE A 147 24.62 -6.25 2.10
N LEU A 148 25.18 -5.05 1.94
CA LEU A 148 24.42 -3.89 1.48
C LEU A 148 24.50 -3.82 -0.03
N CYS A 149 23.35 -3.84 -0.71
CA CYS A 149 23.27 -3.99 -2.14
C CYS A 149 22.62 -2.78 -2.79
N LEU A 150 23.31 -2.22 -3.78
CA LEU A 150 22.88 -1.09 -4.59
C LEU A 150 22.41 -1.60 -5.95
N MET A 151 21.30 -1.04 -6.44
CA MET A 151 20.64 -1.50 -7.66
C MET A 151 20.26 -0.31 -8.53
N GLN A 152 20.18 -0.54 -9.85
CA GLN A 152 19.99 0.52 -10.84
C GLN A 152 21.07 1.59 -10.71
N LEU A 153 22.32 1.18 -10.96
CA LEU A 153 23.47 2.07 -10.80
C LEU A 153 23.40 3.19 -11.84
N ALA A 154 23.84 4.40 -11.47
CA ALA A 154 23.84 5.54 -12.39
C ALA A 154 24.70 5.30 -13.65
N THR A 155 25.72 4.43 -13.55
CA THR A 155 26.60 4.05 -14.66
C THR A 155 26.11 2.83 -15.44
N ASP A 156 25.29 1.98 -14.82
CA ASP A 156 24.71 0.78 -15.42
C ASP A 156 23.39 0.44 -14.72
N ALA A 157 22.28 0.83 -15.35
CA ALA A 157 20.94 0.60 -14.82
C ALA A 157 20.58 -0.90 -14.74
N SER A 158 21.27 -1.76 -15.48
CA SER A 158 21.06 -3.21 -15.51
C SER A 158 21.88 -3.98 -14.46
N ALA A 159 22.64 -3.26 -13.62
CA ALA A 159 23.55 -3.86 -12.68
C ALA A 159 23.11 -3.74 -11.21
N VAL A 160 23.65 -4.67 -10.42
CA VAL A 160 23.66 -4.63 -8.95
C VAL A 160 25.09 -4.68 -8.46
N HIS A 161 25.40 -3.95 -7.40
CA HIS A 161 26.72 -3.93 -6.75
C HIS A 161 26.51 -4.09 -5.24
N TRP A 162 27.20 -5.04 -4.63
CA TRP A 162 27.13 -5.27 -3.19
C TRP A 162 28.43 -4.91 -2.47
N SER A 163 28.28 -4.48 -1.23
CA SER A 163 29.37 -4.14 -0.35
C SER A 163 30.23 -5.35 0.01
N ALA A 164 31.34 -5.12 0.71
CA ALA A 164 32.06 -6.16 1.39
C ALA A 164 31.16 -6.84 2.44
N LEU A 165 31.46 -8.10 2.73
CA LEU A 165 30.70 -8.90 3.68
C LEU A 165 30.70 -8.25 5.06
N ASN A 166 29.52 -7.90 5.55
CA ASN A 166 29.28 -7.24 6.83
C ASN A 166 30.02 -5.90 7.00
N ASP A 167 30.36 -5.24 5.89
CA ASP A 167 31.00 -3.92 5.89
C ASP A 167 30.39 -3.04 4.80
N ILE A 168 29.56 -2.08 5.22
CA ILE A 168 28.89 -1.12 4.34
C ILE A 168 29.85 -0.09 3.71
N THR A 169 31.12 -0.08 4.10
CA THR A 169 32.15 0.83 3.61
C THR A 169 33.13 0.17 2.62
N GLY A 170 33.06 -1.15 2.44
CA GLY A 170 33.88 -1.86 1.45
C GLY A 170 33.17 -1.96 0.11
N TRP A 171 33.70 -1.32 -0.95
CA TRP A 171 33.12 -1.34 -2.30
C TRP A 171 34.14 -1.68 -3.40
N THR A 172 35.29 -2.23 -3.00
CA THR A 172 36.34 -2.61 -3.95
C THR A 172 36.07 -4.00 -4.48
N ILE A 173 35.70 -4.08 -5.76
CA ILE A 173 35.43 -5.34 -6.47
C ILE A 173 36.59 -6.33 -6.27
N GLY A 174 36.25 -7.56 -5.89
CA GLY A 174 37.19 -8.65 -5.64
C GLY A 174 37.84 -8.63 -4.25
N THR A 175 37.49 -7.67 -3.39
CA THR A 175 37.98 -7.58 -2.00
C THR A 175 36.85 -7.90 -1.03
N ASP A 176 37.10 -8.74 -0.03
CA ASP A 176 36.15 -9.07 1.06
C ASP A 176 34.73 -9.44 0.59
N ASN A 177 34.64 -10.15 -0.54
CA ASN A 177 33.41 -10.56 -1.22
C ASN A 177 32.56 -9.42 -1.82
N SER A 178 33.06 -8.19 -1.90
CA SER A 178 32.43 -7.13 -2.69
C SER A 178 32.61 -7.40 -4.19
N ASP A 179 31.54 -7.33 -4.96
CA ASP A 179 31.54 -7.55 -6.41
C ASP A 179 30.25 -6.98 -7.04
N THR A 180 30.12 -7.08 -8.36
CA THR A 180 29.01 -6.53 -9.16
C THR A 180 28.50 -7.55 -10.18
N GLN A 181 27.23 -7.43 -10.57
CA GLN A 181 26.64 -8.21 -11.65
C GLN A 181 25.80 -7.31 -12.56
N SER A 182 26.15 -7.26 -13.85
CA SER A 182 25.29 -6.71 -14.90
C SER A 182 24.44 -7.80 -15.54
N PHE A 183 23.15 -7.56 -15.71
CA PHE A 183 22.24 -8.52 -16.34
C PHE A 183 22.10 -8.24 -17.85
N PRO A 184 22.33 -9.24 -18.72
CA PRO A 184 22.31 -9.03 -20.17
C PRO A 184 20.90 -8.81 -20.74
N GLU A 185 19.86 -9.24 -20.01
CA GLU A 185 18.46 -9.16 -20.43
C GLU A 185 17.58 -8.78 -19.24
N GLY A 186 16.53 -7.99 -19.50
CA GLY A 186 15.52 -7.64 -18.49
C GLY A 186 15.27 -6.14 -18.35
N GLY A 187 16.16 -5.28 -18.86
CA GLY A 187 16.04 -3.82 -18.77
C GLY A 187 16.77 -3.24 -17.57
N ALA A 188 16.24 -2.17 -16.99
CA ALA A 188 16.75 -1.65 -15.72
C ALA A 188 16.37 -2.57 -14.55
N VAL A 189 17.21 -2.63 -13.51
CA VAL A 189 16.89 -3.28 -12.24
C VAL A 189 15.92 -2.38 -11.47
N GLN A 190 14.76 -2.90 -11.09
CA GLN A 190 13.67 -2.15 -10.46
C GLN A 190 13.63 -2.35 -8.94
N GLY A 191 14.34 -3.35 -8.42
CA GLY A 191 14.49 -3.59 -7.00
C GLY A 191 14.73 -5.06 -6.68
N SER A 192 14.67 -5.40 -5.39
CA SER A 192 14.81 -6.79 -4.93
C SER A 192 14.00 -7.06 -3.66
N SER A 193 13.75 -8.34 -3.40
CA SER A 193 13.29 -8.80 -2.09
C SER A 193 14.39 -8.63 -1.04
N ARG A 194 13.99 -8.41 0.21
CA ARG A 194 14.91 -8.34 1.36
C ARG A 194 15.21 -9.74 1.92
N ALA A 195 16.07 -10.49 1.25
CA ALA A 195 16.48 -11.84 1.65
C ALA A 195 17.95 -12.09 1.29
N THR A 196 18.60 -13.04 1.97
CA THR A 196 19.97 -13.46 1.63
C THR A 196 20.07 -14.03 0.22
N ASN A 197 19.04 -14.75 -0.21
CA ASN A 197 18.87 -15.20 -1.59
C ASN A 197 17.77 -14.35 -2.24
N PRO A 198 18.11 -13.17 -2.80
CA PRO A 198 17.13 -12.21 -3.25
C PRO A 198 16.49 -12.62 -4.58
N LEU A 199 15.20 -12.31 -4.72
CA LEU A 199 14.57 -12.12 -6.02
C LEU A 199 14.90 -10.72 -6.52
N ILE A 200 15.46 -10.61 -7.72
CA ILE A 200 15.80 -9.36 -8.37
C ILE A 200 14.79 -9.11 -9.48
N PHE A 201 14.06 -8.02 -9.33
CA PHE A 201 13.04 -7.59 -10.28
C PHE A 201 13.68 -6.62 -11.24
N MET A 202 13.65 -6.95 -12.52
CA MET A 202 13.96 -6.03 -13.60
C MET A 202 12.66 -5.51 -14.21
N GLU A 203 12.73 -4.64 -15.21
CA GLU A 203 11.54 -4.18 -15.94
C GLU A 203 10.78 -5.34 -16.61
N ARG A 204 11.51 -6.34 -17.10
CA ARG A 204 10.94 -7.43 -17.93
C ARG A 204 11.56 -8.80 -17.66
N ALA A 205 12.21 -8.99 -16.52
CA ALA A 205 12.70 -10.30 -16.10
C ALA A 205 12.77 -10.37 -14.56
N ILE A 206 12.78 -11.59 -14.02
CA ILE A 206 13.06 -11.83 -12.60
C ILE A 206 14.20 -12.84 -12.51
N TYR A 207 15.21 -12.50 -11.71
CA TYR A 207 16.34 -13.37 -11.41
C TYR A 207 16.30 -13.80 -9.96
N LEU A 208 16.68 -15.04 -9.68
CA LEU A 208 16.95 -15.54 -8.34
C LEU A 208 18.44 -15.47 -8.08
N GLY A 209 18.84 -14.66 -7.10
CA GLY A 209 20.18 -14.61 -6.55
C GLY A 209 20.38 -15.67 -5.47
N THR A 210 21.47 -16.42 -5.55
CA THR A 210 21.89 -17.40 -4.54
C THR A 210 23.27 -17.03 -4.04
N PHE A 211 23.41 -16.79 -2.74
CA PHE A 211 24.72 -16.60 -2.12
C PHE A 211 25.48 -17.94 -2.09
N VAL A 212 26.75 -17.92 -2.51
CA VAL A 212 27.62 -19.10 -2.58
C VAL A 212 28.84 -18.91 -1.67
N PRO A 213 28.75 -19.28 -0.37
CA PRO A 213 29.85 -19.08 0.58
C PRO A 213 31.13 -19.81 0.17
N GLY A 214 32.28 -19.14 0.25
CA GLY A 214 33.59 -19.74 -0.01
C GLY A 214 33.93 -19.97 -1.49
N SER A 215 33.07 -19.54 -2.40
CA SER A 215 33.28 -19.57 -3.85
C SER A 215 33.91 -18.26 -4.35
N SER A 216 34.61 -18.31 -5.48
CA SER A 216 35.08 -17.10 -6.19
C SER A 216 33.93 -16.32 -6.85
N ILE A 217 32.80 -16.99 -7.10
CA ILE A 217 31.52 -16.37 -7.45
C ILE A 217 30.76 -16.19 -6.15
N ILE A 218 30.48 -14.94 -5.78
CA ILE A 218 29.86 -14.60 -4.49
C ILE A 218 28.34 -14.84 -4.56
N PHE A 219 27.70 -14.34 -5.62
CA PHE A 219 26.30 -14.59 -5.93
C PHE A 219 26.16 -15.24 -7.31
N SER A 220 25.34 -16.29 -7.39
CA SER A 220 24.89 -16.86 -8.66
C SER A 220 23.49 -16.37 -8.97
N PHE A 221 23.26 -15.89 -10.20
CA PHE A 221 21.97 -15.38 -10.63
C PHE A 221 21.38 -16.25 -11.74
N VAL A 222 20.16 -16.72 -11.53
CA VAL A 222 19.42 -17.54 -12.50
C VAL A 222 18.15 -16.81 -12.90
N LYS A 223 17.93 -16.61 -14.21
CA LYS A 223 16.66 -16.07 -14.71
C LYS A 223 15.55 -17.09 -14.48
N ILE A 224 14.57 -16.73 -13.65
CA ILE A 224 13.43 -17.60 -13.32
C ILE A 224 12.16 -17.19 -14.06
N HIS A 225 12.03 -15.91 -14.43
CA HIS A 225 10.94 -15.41 -15.26
C HIS A 225 11.46 -14.52 -16.39
N ASP A 226 10.94 -14.75 -17.60
CA ASP A 226 11.23 -13.96 -18.79
C ASP A 226 10.00 -13.13 -19.18
N LYS A 227 10.23 -11.90 -19.65
CA LYS A 227 9.18 -10.93 -20.06
C LYS A 227 8.17 -10.60 -18.96
N ARG A 228 8.59 -10.71 -17.70
CA ARG A 228 7.80 -10.34 -16.53
C ARG A 228 8.72 -9.69 -15.51
N GLY A 229 8.30 -8.56 -14.97
CA GLY A 229 9.11 -7.76 -14.07
C GLY A 229 8.26 -6.85 -13.21
N ALA A 230 8.88 -5.89 -12.53
CA ALA A 230 8.16 -4.86 -11.79
C ALA A 230 8.22 -3.56 -12.58
N LYS A 231 7.11 -3.16 -13.20
CA LYS A 231 7.05 -1.89 -13.95
C LYS A 231 7.02 -0.68 -13.01
N SER A 232 6.38 -0.84 -11.85
CA SER A 232 6.41 0.10 -10.74
C SER A 232 7.43 -0.36 -9.70
N PRO A 233 8.67 0.17 -9.66
CA PRO A 233 9.71 -0.30 -8.73
C PRO A 233 9.31 -0.17 -7.27
N TYR A 234 8.67 0.94 -6.88
CA TYR A 234 8.22 1.19 -5.51
C TYR A 234 7.01 0.34 -5.10
N SER A 235 6.43 -0.46 -6.00
CA SER A 235 5.34 -1.40 -5.70
C SER A 235 5.80 -2.69 -5.01
N ILE A 236 7.12 -2.96 -5.01
CA ILE A 236 7.70 -4.19 -4.49
C ILE A 236 7.66 -4.18 -2.96
N ALA A 237 6.86 -5.07 -2.37
CA ALA A 237 6.75 -5.25 -0.93
C ALA A 237 6.92 -6.72 -0.55
N SER A 238 7.75 -7.01 0.46
CA SER A 238 8.09 -8.40 0.85
C SER A 238 7.85 -8.66 2.33
N ARG A 239 7.33 -9.85 2.66
CA ARG A 239 7.20 -10.36 4.03
C ARG A 239 7.42 -11.87 4.05
N GLY A 240 8.46 -12.29 4.78
CA GLY A 240 8.86 -13.70 4.82
C GLY A 240 9.18 -14.21 3.41
N GLU A 241 8.55 -15.31 3.03
CA GLU A 241 8.74 -15.94 1.73
C GLU A 241 7.95 -15.29 0.58
N ASN A 242 7.04 -14.35 0.88
CA ASN A 242 6.18 -13.75 -0.13
C ASN A 242 6.66 -12.35 -0.51
N THR A 243 6.78 -12.11 -1.81
CA THR A 243 6.98 -10.78 -2.39
C THR A 243 5.82 -10.46 -3.32
N PHE A 244 5.30 -9.24 -3.21
CA PHE A 244 4.20 -8.72 -4.02
C PHE A 244 4.70 -7.53 -4.84
N PHE A 245 4.25 -7.42 -6.09
CA PHE A 245 4.65 -6.35 -7.00
C PHE A 245 3.60 -6.10 -8.09
N ALA A 246 3.69 -4.94 -8.74
CA ALA A 246 2.88 -4.56 -9.89
C ALA A 246 3.73 -4.54 -11.18
N ASP A 247 3.20 -5.17 -12.22
CA ASP A 247 3.73 -5.15 -13.59
C ASP A 247 2.90 -4.19 -14.48
N GLU A 248 3.12 -4.16 -15.79
CA GLU A 248 2.44 -3.28 -16.76
C GLU A 248 0.92 -3.54 -16.91
N GLY A 249 0.38 -4.62 -16.32
CA GLY A 249 -1.06 -4.91 -16.45
C GLY A 249 -1.67 -5.84 -15.41
N SER A 250 -0.94 -6.20 -14.35
CA SER A 250 -1.51 -6.99 -13.24
C SER A 250 -0.67 -6.85 -11.97
N PHE A 251 -1.21 -7.42 -10.89
CA PHE A 251 -0.53 -7.59 -9.61
C PHE A 251 -0.09 -9.05 -9.44
N PHE A 252 1.10 -9.26 -8.89
CA PHE A 252 1.68 -10.58 -8.74
C PHE A 252 2.12 -10.84 -7.30
N GLN A 253 2.02 -12.11 -6.90
CA GLN A 253 2.68 -12.67 -5.73
C GLN A 253 3.72 -13.66 -6.23
N ILE A 254 4.95 -13.56 -5.73
CA ILE A 254 6.03 -14.51 -5.99
C ILE A 254 6.58 -15.02 -4.68
N ALA A 255 6.75 -16.33 -4.57
CA ALA A 255 7.40 -16.95 -3.42
C ALA A 255 8.92 -16.97 -3.59
N ALA A 256 9.65 -17.18 -2.51
CA ALA A 256 11.12 -17.22 -2.50
C ALA A 256 11.73 -18.30 -3.43
N ASP A 257 10.97 -19.35 -3.76
CA ASP A 257 11.37 -20.39 -4.72
C ASP A 257 11.19 -19.98 -6.19
N GLY A 258 10.63 -18.78 -6.43
CA GLY A 258 10.31 -18.26 -7.75
C GLY A 258 8.93 -18.63 -8.28
N SER A 259 8.11 -19.38 -7.54
CA SER A 259 6.73 -19.66 -7.95
C SER A 259 5.89 -18.38 -7.95
N ILE A 260 5.19 -18.11 -9.06
CA ILE A 260 4.46 -16.85 -9.26
C ILE A 260 2.96 -17.11 -9.46
N ALA A 261 2.14 -16.27 -8.82
CA ALA A 261 0.70 -16.23 -8.99
C ALA A 261 0.26 -14.84 -9.46
N ASP A 262 -0.59 -14.80 -10.49
CA ASP A 262 -1.31 -13.60 -10.87
C ASP A 262 -2.49 -13.41 -9.91
N ILE A 263 -2.37 -12.43 -9.02
CA ILE A 263 -3.37 -12.19 -7.97
C ILE A 263 -4.48 -11.25 -8.42
N GLY A 264 -4.29 -10.53 -9.53
CA GLY A 264 -5.25 -9.57 -10.06
C GLY A 264 -6.07 -10.06 -11.26
N PHE A 265 -5.62 -11.10 -11.96
CA PHE A 265 -6.28 -11.64 -13.16
C PHE A 265 -7.75 -12.00 -12.94
N GLU A 266 -8.63 -11.47 -13.81
CA GLU A 266 -10.10 -11.63 -13.74
C GLU A 266 -10.68 -11.30 -12.34
N LYS A 267 -9.99 -10.41 -11.61
CA LYS A 267 -10.44 -9.86 -10.34
C LYS A 267 -10.45 -8.34 -10.42
N VAL A 268 -9.28 -7.71 -10.49
CA VAL A 268 -9.15 -6.24 -10.39
C VAL A 268 -8.29 -5.62 -11.50
N SER A 269 -7.42 -6.40 -12.15
CA SER A 269 -6.39 -5.86 -13.03
C SER A 269 -6.95 -5.05 -14.19
N ARG A 270 -7.96 -5.55 -14.91
CA ARG A 270 -8.50 -4.82 -16.06
C ARG A 270 -9.16 -3.51 -15.63
N THR A 271 -9.88 -3.53 -14.52
CA THR A 271 -10.55 -2.36 -13.96
C THR A 271 -9.56 -1.31 -13.48
N ILE A 272 -8.56 -1.71 -12.69
CA ILE A 272 -7.59 -0.77 -12.09
C ILE A 272 -6.65 -0.21 -13.14
N PHE A 273 -6.00 -1.07 -13.94
CA PHE A 273 -5.05 -0.62 -14.95
C PHE A 273 -5.73 0.14 -16.11
N GLY A 274 -7.02 -0.12 -16.37
CA GLY A 274 -7.82 0.67 -17.31
C GLY A 274 -8.17 2.08 -16.82
N GLN A 275 -7.99 2.37 -15.52
CA GLN A 275 -8.26 3.66 -14.89
C GLN A 275 -6.99 4.50 -14.64
N LEU A 276 -5.81 3.89 -14.77
CA LEU A 276 -4.53 4.60 -14.68
C LEU A 276 -4.26 5.36 -15.98
N ALA A 277 -3.68 6.56 -15.87
CA ALA A 277 -3.08 7.18 -17.05
C ALA A 277 -1.82 6.40 -17.45
N SER A 278 -1.48 6.39 -18.74
CA SER A 278 -0.29 5.67 -19.23
C SER A 278 1.02 6.14 -18.59
N SER A 279 1.09 7.41 -18.16
CA SER A 279 2.22 7.96 -17.41
C SER A 279 2.37 7.37 -16.00
N ASP A 280 1.29 6.84 -15.43
CA ASP A 280 1.20 6.54 -14.00
C ASP A 280 1.35 5.03 -13.71
N ILE A 281 1.50 4.21 -14.74
CA ILE A 281 1.71 2.75 -14.59
C ILE A 281 3.00 2.45 -13.81
N GLY A 282 3.99 3.35 -13.88
CA GLY A 282 5.23 3.28 -13.12
C GLY A 282 5.17 3.91 -11.72
N SER A 283 4.09 4.62 -11.38
CA SER A 283 3.95 5.40 -10.14
C SER A 283 2.99 4.73 -9.15
N MET A 284 3.24 3.47 -8.81
CA MET A 284 2.60 2.82 -7.66
C MET A 284 3.58 2.65 -6.50
N VAL A 285 3.09 2.85 -5.28
CA VAL A 285 3.84 2.51 -4.06
C VAL A 285 3.16 1.36 -3.35
N GLY A 286 3.94 0.34 -3.04
CA GLY A 286 3.52 -0.86 -2.33
C GLY A 286 3.98 -0.83 -0.88
N ALA A 287 3.11 -1.25 0.03
CA ALA A 287 3.45 -1.50 1.42
C ALA A 287 2.85 -2.82 1.88
N ILE A 288 3.55 -3.53 2.75
CA ILE A 288 3.04 -4.76 3.35
C ILE A 288 2.64 -4.50 4.80
N ASP A 289 1.48 -5.03 5.19
CA ASP A 289 1.07 -5.02 6.58
C ASP A 289 2.01 -5.94 7.40
N PRO A 290 2.61 -5.43 8.47
CA PRO A 290 3.52 -6.22 9.30
C PRO A 290 2.78 -7.25 10.17
N PHE A 291 1.49 -7.06 10.43
CA PHE A 291 0.69 -7.94 11.28
C PHE A 291 -0.27 -8.79 10.48
N TYR A 292 -1.17 -8.12 9.76
CA TYR A 292 -2.20 -8.79 8.99
C TYR A 292 -1.64 -9.32 7.67
N SER A 293 -2.36 -10.26 7.08
CA SER A 293 -1.95 -10.85 5.82
C SER A 293 -2.38 -10.00 4.62
N ARG A 294 -1.98 -8.72 4.62
CA ARG A 294 -2.43 -7.71 3.65
C ARG A 294 -1.29 -6.99 2.95
N ALA A 295 -1.38 -6.89 1.63
CA ALA A 295 -0.54 -6.04 0.80
C ALA A 295 -1.37 -4.84 0.32
N TYR A 296 -0.76 -3.66 0.35
CA TYR A 296 -1.39 -2.40 -0.03
C TYR A 296 -0.65 -1.81 -1.23
N TRP A 297 -1.40 -1.22 -2.16
CA TRP A 297 -0.86 -0.38 -3.22
C TRP A 297 -1.61 0.94 -3.25
N THR A 298 -0.87 2.04 -3.22
CA THR A 298 -1.42 3.37 -3.47
C THR A 298 -1.05 3.81 -4.88
N MET A 299 -2.01 4.43 -5.58
CA MET A 299 -1.85 4.84 -6.97
C MET A 299 -2.73 6.05 -7.32
N ASP A 300 -2.37 6.72 -8.40
CA ASP A 300 -3.10 7.86 -8.95
C ASP A 300 -4.09 7.37 -10.01
N ILE A 301 -5.34 7.20 -9.62
CA ILE A 301 -6.41 6.88 -10.56
C ILE A 301 -6.87 8.16 -11.24
N GLY A 302 -6.84 8.18 -12.58
CA GLY A 302 -7.31 9.33 -13.37
C GLY A 302 -6.30 10.46 -13.56
N GLY A 303 -5.02 10.30 -13.16
CA GLY A 303 -3.94 11.24 -13.46
C GLY A 303 -4.09 12.60 -12.78
N THR A 304 -4.42 12.60 -11.49
CA THR A 304 -4.65 13.79 -10.68
C THR A 304 -3.38 14.48 -10.17
N GLY A 305 -2.22 13.84 -10.31
CA GLY A 305 -0.92 14.28 -9.79
C GLY A 305 -0.66 13.88 -8.33
N SER A 306 -1.56 13.09 -7.73
CA SER A 306 -1.44 12.59 -6.35
C SER A 306 -2.09 11.21 -6.24
N PHE A 307 -1.60 10.35 -5.35
CA PHE A 307 -2.29 9.08 -5.14
C PHE A 307 -3.63 9.33 -4.48
N ASN A 308 -4.67 8.66 -4.94
CA ASN A 308 -6.05 8.87 -4.46
C ASN A 308 -6.76 7.57 -4.09
N THR A 309 -6.19 6.42 -4.45
CA THR A 309 -6.78 5.10 -4.23
C THR A 309 -5.76 4.19 -3.57
N ILE A 310 -6.18 3.53 -2.48
CA ILE A 310 -5.44 2.45 -1.85
C ILE A 310 -6.16 1.14 -2.15
N LEU A 311 -5.49 0.27 -2.88
CA LEU A 311 -5.92 -1.09 -3.17
C LEU A 311 -5.33 -2.03 -2.12
N THR A 312 -6.15 -2.92 -1.57
CA THR A 312 -5.75 -3.88 -0.53
C THR A 312 -5.98 -5.30 -1.03
N TYR A 313 -4.96 -6.14 -0.93
CA TYR A 313 -5.06 -7.59 -1.16
C TYR A 313 -4.81 -8.34 0.15
N ASP A 314 -5.80 -9.12 0.59
CA ASP A 314 -5.61 -10.07 1.67
C ASP A 314 -5.19 -11.42 1.08
N TRP A 315 -3.93 -11.83 1.25
CA TRP A 315 -3.39 -13.00 0.55
C TRP A 315 -3.78 -14.34 1.18
N LEU A 316 -4.28 -14.35 2.42
CA LEU A 316 -4.86 -15.56 3.01
C LEU A 316 -6.30 -15.76 2.55
N LEU A 317 -7.08 -14.68 2.47
CA LEU A 317 -8.44 -14.72 1.92
C LEU A 317 -8.46 -14.76 0.39
N GLN A 318 -7.36 -14.36 -0.26
CA GLN A 318 -7.22 -14.13 -1.70
C GLN A 318 -8.27 -13.16 -2.27
N ARG A 319 -8.63 -12.14 -1.46
CA ARG A 319 -9.67 -11.15 -1.76
C ARG A 319 -9.10 -9.74 -1.86
N TRP A 320 -9.73 -8.93 -2.69
CA TRP A 320 -9.40 -7.53 -2.89
C TRP A 320 -10.42 -6.60 -2.24
N SER A 321 -9.95 -5.46 -1.76
CA SER A 321 -10.78 -4.30 -1.42
C SER A 321 -10.08 -2.99 -1.79
N LYS A 322 -10.80 -1.88 -1.70
CA LYS A 322 -10.25 -0.55 -1.98
C LYS A 322 -10.73 0.50 -0.98
N ALA A 323 -9.91 1.53 -0.79
CA ALA A 323 -10.24 2.75 -0.05
C ALA A 323 -9.83 3.98 -0.86
N SER A 324 -10.59 5.06 -0.70
CA SER A 324 -10.29 6.36 -1.29
C SER A 324 -9.52 7.21 -0.28
N GLN A 325 -8.30 7.58 -0.62
CA GLN A 325 -7.43 8.39 0.23
C GLN A 325 -6.41 9.15 -0.61
N VAL A 326 -6.46 10.48 -0.55
CA VAL A 326 -5.39 11.31 -1.11
C VAL A 326 -4.12 11.18 -0.25
N ASN A 327 -3.00 10.78 -0.85
CA ASN A 327 -1.71 10.61 -0.18
C ASN A 327 -0.51 10.76 -1.13
N TYR A 328 0.69 10.91 -0.57
CA TYR A 328 1.96 10.94 -1.30
C TYR A 328 2.83 9.70 -1.07
N GLY A 329 2.22 8.62 -0.58
CA GLY A 329 2.94 7.42 -0.24
C GLY A 329 2.39 6.69 0.95
N ILE A 330 2.71 5.39 1.02
CA ILE A 330 2.36 4.51 2.12
C ILE A 330 3.58 3.68 2.54
N PHE A 331 3.71 3.42 3.83
CA PHE A 331 4.78 2.56 4.37
C PHE A 331 4.40 1.98 5.73
N PRO A 332 5.00 0.85 6.13
CA PRO A 332 4.85 0.37 7.50
C PRO A 332 5.64 1.27 8.46
N ALA A 333 4.98 1.79 9.50
CA ALA A 333 5.62 2.55 10.56
C ALA A 333 4.94 2.30 11.91
N ALA A 334 5.68 2.37 13.00
CA ALA A 334 5.20 2.30 14.38
C ALA A 334 5.31 3.67 15.04
N THR A 335 4.50 3.92 16.05
CA THR A 335 4.77 5.03 16.97
C THR A 335 5.88 4.69 17.94
N ALA A 336 6.68 5.70 18.27
CA ALA A 336 7.51 5.64 19.46
C ALA A 336 6.56 5.58 20.68
N GLY A 337 6.84 4.69 21.64
CA GLY A 337 6.05 4.65 22.88
C GLY A 337 6.12 6.01 23.59
N TYR A 338 4.99 6.68 23.75
CA TYR A 338 4.94 7.98 24.40
C TYR A 338 5.18 7.82 25.90
N THR A 339 6.09 8.62 26.47
CA THR A 339 6.06 8.90 27.91
C THR A 339 4.90 9.87 28.17
N LEU A 340 4.31 9.82 29.37
CA LEU A 340 3.16 10.68 29.76
C LEU A 340 3.38 12.18 29.49
N GLU A 341 4.64 12.64 29.47
CA GLU A 341 5.02 14.03 29.20
C GLU A 341 4.91 14.41 27.70
N GLY A 342 5.02 13.44 26.77
CA GLY A 342 4.84 13.69 25.33
C GLY A 342 3.37 13.80 24.90
N LEU A 343 2.42 13.34 25.72
CA LEU A 343 0.99 13.43 25.44
C LEU A 343 0.46 14.87 25.56
N ASP A 344 1.07 15.68 26.44
CA ASP A 344 0.75 17.12 26.61
C ASP A 344 1.11 17.95 25.37
N ALA A 345 2.10 17.49 24.59
CA ALA A 345 2.47 18.11 23.30
C ALA A 345 1.53 17.71 22.14
N VAL A 346 0.85 16.57 22.24
CA VAL A 346 -0.12 16.12 21.21
C VAL A 346 -1.45 16.84 21.36
N SER A 347 -1.92 17.04 22.60
CA SER A 347 -3.13 17.83 22.86
C SER A 347 -3.22 18.27 24.32
N SER A 348 -3.53 19.55 24.53
CA SER A 348 -3.83 20.12 25.87
C SER A 348 -5.26 19.79 26.36
N SER A 349 -6.04 19.04 25.58
CA SER A 349 -7.37 18.55 25.93
C SER A 349 -7.48 17.07 25.57
N LEU A 350 -7.90 16.25 26.53
CA LEU A 350 -8.17 14.82 26.34
C LEU A 350 -9.18 14.54 25.21
N ASP A 351 -10.06 15.52 24.94
CA ASP A 351 -11.11 15.48 23.91
C ASP A 351 -10.60 15.83 22.50
N ALA A 352 -9.36 16.32 22.38
CA ALA A 352 -8.75 16.73 21.11
C ALA A 352 -7.57 15.82 20.70
N LEU A 353 -7.52 14.59 21.23
CA LEU A 353 -6.54 13.59 20.79
C LEU A 353 -6.88 13.06 19.40
N PRO A 354 -5.90 12.93 18.49
CA PRO A 354 -6.11 12.42 17.13
C PRO A 354 -6.48 10.93 17.09
N TYR A 355 -6.26 10.20 18.19
CA TYR A 355 -6.52 8.78 18.32
C TYR A 355 -7.19 8.47 19.66
N SER A 356 -8.14 7.53 19.67
CA SER A 356 -8.70 6.97 20.91
C SER A 356 -7.58 6.44 21.82
N LEU A 357 -7.70 6.60 23.15
CA LEU A 357 -6.71 6.12 24.13
C LEU A 357 -6.43 4.61 24.02
N ASP A 358 -7.37 3.83 23.50
CA ASP A 358 -7.22 2.39 23.28
C ASP A 358 -6.53 2.04 21.95
N SER A 359 -6.13 3.04 21.15
CA SER A 359 -5.48 2.80 19.85
C SER A 359 -4.13 2.10 20.03
N LYS A 360 -3.85 1.12 19.16
CA LYS A 360 -2.54 0.44 19.11
C LYS A 360 -1.37 1.40 18.86
N VAL A 361 -1.66 2.58 18.30
CA VAL A 361 -0.72 3.70 18.12
C VAL A 361 -0.25 4.29 19.47
N TRP A 362 -0.97 4.07 20.57
CA TRP A 362 -0.49 4.41 21.92
C TRP A 362 0.26 3.27 22.61
N GLN A 363 0.05 2.03 22.17
CA GLN A 363 0.67 0.85 22.78
C GLN A 363 2.14 0.67 22.42
N GLY A 364 2.69 1.51 21.53
CA GLY A 364 4.12 1.59 21.21
C GLY A 364 4.70 0.33 20.56
N GLY A 365 5.36 0.48 19.42
CA GLY A 365 6.21 -0.59 18.86
C GLY A 365 5.53 -1.64 17.96
N ALA A 366 4.23 -1.50 17.68
CA ALA A 366 3.53 -2.29 16.66
C ALA A 366 3.37 -1.46 15.37
N PRO A 367 4.07 -1.77 14.26
CA PRO A 367 3.93 -1.01 13.02
C PRO A 367 2.54 -1.15 12.37
N VAL A 368 1.98 -0.04 11.92
CA VAL A 368 0.70 0.09 11.21
C VAL A 368 0.97 0.74 9.85
N LEU A 369 0.01 0.71 8.94
CA LEU A 369 0.10 1.46 7.69
C LEU A 369 0.12 2.96 7.99
N ALA A 370 1.22 3.61 7.59
CA ALA A 370 1.40 5.05 7.64
C ALA A 370 1.30 5.66 6.23
N ALA A 371 1.00 6.95 6.16
CA ALA A 371 0.99 7.71 4.92
C ALA A 371 1.34 9.18 5.15
N PHE A 372 1.64 9.89 4.06
CA PHE A 372 1.69 11.36 4.03
C PHE A 372 0.44 11.91 3.35
N ASN A 373 -0.27 12.83 4.01
CA ASN A 373 -1.45 13.49 3.43
C ASN A 373 -1.07 14.58 2.42
N SER A 374 -2.07 15.22 1.83
CA SER A 374 -1.91 16.32 0.87
C SER A 374 -1.15 17.54 1.41
N SER A 375 -1.12 17.71 2.74
CA SER A 375 -0.42 18.78 3.46
C SER A 375 0.98 18.35 3.94
N PHE A 376 1.50 17.21 3.46
CA PHE A 376 2.79 16.63 3.84
C PHE A 376 2.94 16.31 5.34
N GLN A 377 1.83 16.03 6.02
CA GLN A 377 1.85 15.52 7.37
C GLN A 377 1.85 14.00 7.33
N MET A 378 2.73 13.37 8.12
CA MET A 378 2.69 11.93 8.33
C MET A 378 1.61 11.58 9.35
N GLY A 379 0.93 10.47 9.13
CA GLY A 379 -0.08 9.92 10.02
C GLY A 379 -0.33 8.45 9.75
N PHE A 380 -1.38 7.93 10.40
CA PHE A 380 -1.72 6.51 10.39
C PHE A 380 -3.19 6.28 10.04
N PHE A 381 -3.50 5.08 9.56
CA PHE A 381 -4.88 4.62 9.32
C PHE A 381 -5.45 3.92 10.56
N ASN A 382 -5.80 4.71 11.56
CA ASN A 382 -6.35 4.27 12.84
C ASN A 382 -7.34 5.31 13.43
N GLY A 383 -7.79 6.26 12.60
CA GLY A 383 -8.87 7.16 12.94
C GLY A 383 -10.22 6.44 12.96
N GLN A 384 -11.28 7.22 13.09
CA GLN A 384 -12.65 6.72 13.02
C GLN A 384 -12.94 6.05 11.66
N PRO A 385 -13.89 5.12 11.57
CA PRO A 385 -14.24 4.47 10.30
C PRO A 385 -14.55 5.47 9.19
N LYS A 386 -13.96 5.28 8.01
CA LYS A 386 -14.34 6.04 6.81
C LYS A 386 -15.76 5.67 6.38
N GLU A 387 -16.44 6.59 5.69
CA GLU A 387 -17.74 6.29 5.07
C GLU A 387 -17.60 5.10 4.12
N ALA A 388 -18.25 3.99 4.44
CA ALA A 388 -18.17 2.76 3.68
C ALA A 388 -19.34 2.66 2.71
N VAL A 389 -19.05 2.24 1.48
CA VAL A 389 -20.08 1.99 0.46
C VAL A 389 -19.90 0.57 -0.05
N ILE A 390 -20.95 -0.24 -0.02
CA ILE A 390 -20.93 -1.62 -0.52
C ILE A 390 -22.19 -1.84 -1.35
N THR A 391 -22.02 -2.25 -2.61
CA THR A 391 -23.14 -2.55 -3.50
C THR A 391 -23.27 -4.06 -3.70
N THR A 392 -24.47 -4.61 -3.63
CA THR A 392 -24.71 -6.02 -4.00
C THR A 392 -24.38 -6.27 -5.47
N GLN A 393 -24.24 -7.54 -5.84
CA GLN A 393 -24.38 -7.95 -7.24
C GLN A 393 -25.68 -7.42 -7.86
N GLU A 394 -25.66 -7.20 -9.17
CA GLU A 394 -26.88 -6.91 -9.92
C GLU A 394 -27.68 -8.20 -10.12
N GLN A 395 -28.97 -8.14 -9.81
CA GLN A 395 -29.92 -9.22 -10.07
C GLN A 395 -30.93 -8.77 -11.11
N GLY A 396 -31.26 -9.67 -12.03
CA GLY A 396 -32.35 -9.42 -12.96
C GLY A 396 -32.71 -10.60 -13.84
N ASP A 397 -33.90 -10.56 -14.40
CA ASP A 397 -34.39 -11.61 -15.28
C ASP A 397 -33.96 -11.37 -16.73
N ILE A 398 -33.26 -12.35 -17.31
CA ILE A 398 -32.82 -12.33 -18.70
C ILE A 398 -33.96 -12.65 -19.69
N THR A 399 -35.08 -13.19 -19.21
CA THR A 399 -36.25 -13.57 -20.02
C THR A 399 -37.31 -12.46 -20.13
N GLY A 400 -37.03 -11.28 -19.55
CA GLY A 400 -37.87 -10.09 -19.69
C GLY A 400 -38.80 -9.80 -18.52
N GLY A 401 -38.74 -10.59 -17.44
CA GLY A 401 -39.44 -10.31 -16.19
C GLY A 401 -39.04 -8.99 -15.55
N VAL A 402 -39.97 -8.43 -14.78
CA VAL A 402 -39.78 -7.27 -13.92
C VAL A 402 -39.91 -7.75 -12.48
N THR A 403 -39.00 -7.31 -11.62
CA THR A 403 -39.00 -7.60 -10.20
C THR A 403 -39.37 -6.31 -9.45
N LEU A 404 -40.24 -6.45 -8.45
CA LEU A 404 -40.55 -5.39 -7.50
C LEU A 404 -39.86 -5.71 -6.18
N ILE A 405 -38.93 -4.87 -5.78
CA ILE A 405 -38.40 -4.84 -4.41
C ILE A 405 -39.40 -4.10 -3.55
N THR A 406 -39.78 -4.70 -2.43
CA THR A 406 -40.70 -4.09 -1.45
C THR A 406 -39.98 -3.56 -0.23
N SER A 407 -38.93 -4.26 0.21
CA SER A 407 -38.14 -3.86 1.36
C SER A 407 -36.78 -4.52 1.35
N VAL A 408 -35.87 -3.91 2.09
CA VAL A 408 -34.50 -4.38 2.27
C VAL A 408 -34.14 -4.34 3.75
N TYR A 409 -33.38 -5.34 4.20
CA TYR A 409 -32.78 -5.41 5.52
C TYR A 409 -31.26 -5.55 5.37
N PRO A 410 -30.48 -4.49 5.63
CA PRO A 410 -29.03 -4.61 5.74
C PRO A 410 -28.64 -5.59 6.83
N VAL A 411 -27.64 -6.42 6.55
CA VAL A 411 -27.01 -7.32 7.53
C VAL A 411 -25.65 -6.71 7.87
N VAL A 412 -25.72 -5.63 8.63
CA VAL A 412 -24.58 -4.87 9.18
C VAL A 412 -24.81 -4.78 10.69
N ASP A 413 -23.75 -4.89 11.48
CA ASP A 413 -23.82 -4.79 12.94
C ASP A 413 -23.88 -3.33 13.46
N ASN A 414 -24.65 -2.50 12.76
CA ASN A 414 -24.89 -1.10 13.09
C ASN A 414 -26.33 -0.71 12.73
N ASP A 415 -26.92 0.22 13.50
CA ASP A 415 -28.28 0.71 13.24
C ASP A 415 -28.29 1.94 12.31
N ASN A 416 -27.14 2.60 12.14
CA ASN A 416 -26.97 3.82 11.38
C ASN A 416 -26.37 3.53 10.01
N CYS A 417 -27.19 3.03 9.09
CA CYS A 417 -26.84 2.94 7.68
C CYS A 417 -27.96 3.49 6.80
N THR A 418 -27.62 3.88 5.58
CA THR A 418 -28.59 4.22 4.54
C THR A 418 -28.48 3.24 3.39
N ILE A 419 -29.56 3.11 2.62
CA ILE A 419 -29.54 2.33 1.39
C ILE A 419 -30.03 3.13 0.20
N ALA A 420 -29.53 2.80 -0.98
CA ALA A 420 -30.09 3.25 -2.25
C ALA A 420 -30.30 2.06 -3.18
N ILE A 421 -31.47 2.00 -3.83
CA ILE A 421 -31.78 0.95 -4.80
C ILE A 421 -31.40 1.47 -6.19
N GLY A 422 -30.38 0.86 -6.79
CA GLY A 422 -29.99 1.05 -8.17
C GLY A 422 -30.87 0.21 -9.09
N SER A 423 -31.41 0.80 -10.14
CA SER A 423 -32.35 0.13 -11.04
C SER A 423 -32.16 0.56 -12.50
N ARG A 424 -32.42 -0.37 -13.44
CA ARG A 424 -32.48 -0.12 -14.89
C ARG A 424 -33.35 -1.15 -15.62
N PHE A 425 -33.85 -0.79 -16.79
CA PHE A 425 -34.67 -1.71 -17.63
C PHE A 425 -33.87 -2.34 -18.77
N LYS A 426 -32.87 -1.62 -19.31
CA LYS A 426 -32.00 -2.11 -20.38
C LYS A 426 -30.58 -2.34 -19.87
N ARG A 427 -29.91 -3.37 -20.37
CA ARG A 427 -28.53 -3.71 -19.97
C ARG A 427 -27.49 -2.64 -20.31
N GLY A 428 -27.71 -1.86 -21.36
CA GLY A 428 -26.83 -0.76 -21.76
C GLY A 428 -27.17 0.58 -21.12
N GLU A 429 -28.21 0.64 -20.29
CA GLU A 429 -28.61 1.88 -19.59
C GLU A 429 -27.78 2.07 -18.32
N ALA A 430 -27.49 3.32 -17.99
CA ALA A 430 -26.88 3.68 -16.72
C ALA A 430 -27.84 3.31 -15.57
N VAL A 431 -27.29 2.81 -14.47
CA VAL A 431 -28.09 2.47 -13.28
C VAL A 431 -28.56 3.76 -12.61
N SER A 432 -29.88 3.92 -12.46
CA SER A 432 -30.48 5.04 -11.73
C SER A 432 -30.74 4.62 -10.28
N TYR A 433 -30.19 5.39 -9.34
CA TYR A 433 -30.37 5.16 -7.91
C TYR A 433 -31.54 5.99 -7.36
N THR A 434 -32.27 5.41 -6.41
CA THR A 434 -33.14 6.20 -5.53
C THR A 434 -32.32 7.18 -4.70
N GLY A 435 -32.97 8.19 -4.10
CA GLY A 435 -32.37 8.87 -2.96
C GLY A 435 -32.07 7.89 -1.83
N GLU A 436 -31.17 8.27 -0.94
CA GLU A 436 -30.83 7.50 0.26
C GLU A 436 -32.09 7.29 1.12
N ILE A 437 -32.30 6.04 1.53
CA ILE A 437 -33.43 5.58 2.34
C ILE A 437 -32.87 5.28 3.72
N THR A 438 -33.57 5.74 4.76
CA THR A 438 -33.24 5.44 6.16
C THR A 438 -34.11 4.30 6.67
N GLY A 439 -33.58 3.56 7.64
CA GLY A 439 -34.29 2.46 8.27
C GLY A 439 -35.44 2.95 9.14
N THR A 440 -36.50 2.16 9.24
CA THR A 440 -37.54 2.40 10.25
C THR A 440 -37.00 2.09 11.64
N SER A 441 -37.12 3.05 12.56
CA SER A 441 -36.58 2.95 13.93
C SER A 441 -37.09 1.75 14.74
N ALA A 442 -38.26 1.20 14.38
CA ALA A 442 -38.85 0.07 15.09
C ALA A 442 -38.39 -1.31 14.59
N THR A 443 -37.91 -1.44 13.35
CA THR A 443 -37.64 -2.76 12.74
C THR A 443 -36.31 -2.85 11.99
N GLY A 444 -35.59 -1.73 11.80
CA GLY A 444 -34.40 -1.68 10.94
C GLY A 444 -34.68 -1.95 9.46
N ARG A 445 -35.97 -2.04 9.08
CA ARG A 445 -36.41 -2.29 7.72
C ARG A 445 -36.37 -1.01 6.90
N PHE A 446 -35.88 -1.13 5.68
CA PHE A 446 -35.87 -0.05 4.69
C PHE A 446 -36.98 -0.29 3.68
N ASP A 447 -38.03 0.54 3.76
CA ASP A 447 -39.22 0.40 2.93
C ASP A 447 -39.16 1.27 1.68
N LYS A 448 -39.03 0.62 0.52
CA LYS A 448 -39.10 1.29 -0.77
C LYS A 448 -39.61 0.35 -1.84
N LEU A 449 -40.71 0.73 -2.48
CA LEU A 449 -41.18 0.09 -3.69
C LEU A 449 -40.32 0.55 -4.88
N ASN A 450 -39.63 -0.38 -5.51
CA ASN A 450 -38.89 -0.13 -6.75
C ASN A 450 -39.09 -1.31 -7.71
N SER A 451 -39.63 -1.03 -8.90
CA SER A 451 -39.86 -2.03 -9.94
C SER A 451 -38.91 -1.80 -11.12
N ALA A 452 -38.07 -2.79 -11.42
CA ALA A 452 -37.20 -2.77 -12.59
C ALA A 452 -36.83 -4.19 -13.04
N ARG A 453 -36.14 -4.29 -14.18
CA ARG A 453 -35.66 -5.58 -14.69
C ARG A 453 -34.34 -5.98 -14.03
N PHE A 454 -33.44 -5.01 -13.88
CA PHE A 454 -32.15 -5.19 -13.25
C PHE A 454 -32.05 -4.26 -12.05
N GLN A 455 -31.69 -4.81 -10.90
CA GLN A 455 -31.66 -4.09 -9.63
C GLN A 455 -30.43 -4.49 -8.81
N ARG A 456 -29.90 -3.53 -8.05
CA ARG A 456 -28.84 -3.73 -7.05
C ARG A 456 -29.08 -2.81 -5.87
N VAL A 457 -28.60 -3.19 -4.70
CA VAL A 457 -28.72 -2.40 -3.48
C VAL A 457 -27.35 -1.88 -3.09
N ARG A 458 -27.24 -0.57 -2.89
CA ARG A 458 -26.09 0.07 -2.26
C ARG A 458 -26.41 0.28 -0.79
N VAL A 459 -25.51 -0.16 0.08
CA VAL A 459 -25.51 0.16 1.51
C VAL A 459 -24.39 1.17 1.74
N THR A 460 -24.71 2.25 2.43
CA THR A 460 -23.78 3.30 2.84
C THR A 460 -23.79 3.37 4.36
N ILE A 461 -22.61 3.20 4.97
CA ILE A 461 -22.40 3.36 6.41
C ILE A 461 -21.66 4.69 6.59
N PRO A 462 -22.26 5.71 7.22
CA PRO A 462 -21.64 7.03 7.38
C PRO A 462 -20.27 6.97 8.06
N ALA A 463 -19.42 7.96 7.77
CA ALA A 463 -18.14 8.10 8.45
C ALA A 463 -18.35 8.29 9.97
N GLY A 464 -17.47 7.70 10.78
CA GLY A 464 -17.53 7.80 12.23
C GLY A 464 -18.47 6.83 12.92
N GLU A 465 -19.29 6.08 12.19
CA GLU A 465 -20.15 5.05 12.78
C GLU A 465 -19.33 3.81 13.18
N ASP A 466 -19.56 3.31 14.38
CA ASP A 466 -18.95 2.07 14.86
C ASP A 466 -19.67 0.87 14.25
N TRP A 467 -18.92 0.04 13.53
CA TRP A 467 -19.39 -1.25 12.99
C TRP A 467 -18.21 -2.19 12.85
N THR A 468 -18.45 -3.50 12.91
CA THR A 468 -17.37 -4.50 12.82
C THR A 468 -17.55 -5.45 11.66
N GLN A 469 -18.77 -5.69 11.17
CA GLN A 469 -19.07 -6.65 10.11
C GLN A 469 -20.24 -6.19 9.23
N ALA A 470 -20.00 -6.11 7.92
CA ALA A 470 -21.03 -5.98 6.90
C ALA A 470 -21.10 -7.28 6.08
N GLN A 471 -22.19 -8.04 6.21
CA GLN A 471 -22.33 -9.38 5.64
C GLN A 471 -23.21 -9.42 4.38
N GLY A 472 -24.12 -8.47 4.20
CA GLY A 472 -24.99 -8.44 3.03
C GLY A 472 -26.26 -7.64 3.24
N VAL A 473 -27.27 -7.98 2.45
CA VAL A 473 -28.64 -7.46 2.56
C VAL A 473 -29.64 -8.59 2.34
N ASP A 474 -30.70 -8.65 3.13
CA ASP A 474 -31.88 -9.44 2.81
C ASP A 474 -32.89 -8.59 2.02
N ILE A 475 -33.42 -9.14 0.93
CA ILE A 475 -34.26 -8.38 -0.01
C ILE A 475 -35.58 -9.11 -0.16
N ALA A 476 -36.67 -8.46 0.25
CA ALA A 476 -38.01 -8.90 -0.07
C ALA A 476 -38.36 -8.42 -1.48
N ALA A 477 -38.45 -9.36 -2.41
CA ALA A 477 -38.77 -9.11 -3.81
C ALA A 477 -39.86 -10.05 -4.31
N GLN A 478 -40.69 -9.56 -5.24
CA GLN A 478 -41.75 -10.34 -5.87
C GLN A 478 -41.83 -10.07 -7.39
N PRO A 479 -42.32 -11.03 -8.19
CA PRO A 479 -42.56 -10.81 -9.61
C PRO A 479 -43.57 -9.68 -9.84
N ALA A 480 -43.26 -8.76 -10.75
CA ALA A 480 -44.09 -7.62 -11.13
C ALA A 480 -44.50 -7.65 -12.62
N GLY A 481 -44.54 -8.83 -13.22
CA GLY A 481 -44.96 -9.05 -14.60
C GLY A 481 -43.82 -8.95 -15.62
N ARG A 482 -44.15 -8.60 -16.87
CA ARG A 482 -43.20 -8.43 -17.99
C ARG A 482 -43.43 -7.09 -18.65
N ARG A 483 -42.37 -6.46 -19.16
CA ARG A 483 -42.44 -5.17 -19.86
C ARG A 483 -41.66 -5.17 -21.16
#